data_AF-A0A8J7MHU9-F1
#
_entry.id   AF-A0A8J7MHU9-F1
#
_cell.length_a   1.000
_cell.length_b   1.000
_cell.length_c   1.000
_cell.angle_alpha   90.00
_cell.angle_beta   90.00
_cell.angle_gamma   90.00
#
_symmetry.space_group_name_H-M   'P 1'
#
loop_
_entity.id
_entity.type
_entity.pdbx_description
1 polymer ?
#
loop_
_entity_poly.entity_id
_entity_poly.type
_entity_poly.pdbx_seq_one_letter_code
_entity_poly.pdbx_strand_id
1 'polypeptide(L)'
;MSLLDFFFPDVAQATHLRRIADQSSLSSTQQRIASMQQQARSGVNEQRIANLENELAEMCLMVESLIEVLEDKQVLSRSELAQKVHEVDARDGVIDGKITKQVPAAKKPFQAKLKF
;
A
#
# COMPACT_ATOMS: atom_id res chain seq x y z
N MET A 1 47.06 0.27 -1.89
CA MET A 1 47.95 0.02 -0.73
C MET A 1 48.62 1.34 -0.41
N SER A 2 48.54 1.77 0.85
CA SER A 2 49.17 3.01 1.30
C SER A 2 50.68 2.78 1.46
N LEU A 3 51.51 3.79 1.15
CA LEU A 3 52.96 3.71 1.34
C LEU A 3 53.33 3.49 2.82
N LEU A 4 52.46 3.90 3.76
CA LEU A 4 52.59 3.64 5.20
C LEU A 4 52.34 2.18 5.61
N ASP A 5 51.59 1.40 4.82
CA ASP A 5 51.34 -0.02 5.11
C ASP A 5 52.58 -0.89 4.89
N PHE A 6 53.51 -0.43 4.05
CA PHE A 6 54.77 -1.13 3.76
C PHE A 6 55.79 -1.00 4.89
N PHE A 7 55.80 0.15 5.59
CA PHE A 7 56.77 0.42 6.67
C PHE A 7 56.29 0.00 8.07
N PHE A 8 54.98 -0.18 8.28
CA PHE A 8 54.40 -0.54 9.57
C PHE A 8 53.31 -1.62 9.43
N PRO A 9 53.69 -2.87 9.11
CA PRO A 9 52.75 -3.95 8.82
C PRO A 9 51.78 -4.24 9.99
N ASP A 10 52.22 -4.08 11.24
CA ASP A 10 51.35 -4.31 12.41
C ASP A 10 50.27 -3.23 12.59
N VAL A 11 50.58 -1.97 12.21
CA VAL A 11 49.62 -0.85 12.26
C VAL A 11 48.61 -0.94 11.12
N ALA A 12 49.06 -1.42 9.95
CA ALA A 12 48.19 -1.73 8.80
C ALA A 12 47.19 -2.86 9.10
N GLN A 13 47.61 -3.89 9.82
CA GLN A 13 46.73 -4.97 10.26
C GLN A 13 45.70 -4.50 11.28
N ALA A 14 46.11 -3.72 12.29
CA ALA A 14 45.20 -3.19 13.30
C ALA A 14 44.14 -2.25 12.72
N THR A 15 44.53 -1.39 11.76
CA THR A 15 43.60 -0.49 11.07
C THR A 15 42.62 -1.25 10.17
N HIS A 16 43.08 -2.32 9.50
CA HIS A 16 42.21 -3.19 8.71
C HIS A 16 41.18 -3.94 9.59
N LEU A 17 41.61 -4.49 10.73
CA LEU A 17 40.71 -5.14 11.70
C LEU A 17 39.68 -4.16 12.26
N ARG A 18 40.10 -2.93 12.60
CA ARG A 18 39.19 -1.88 13.04
C ARG A 18 38.16 -1.52 11.98
N ARG A 19 38.58 -1.42 10.71
CA ARG A 19 37.68 -1.16 9.59
C ARG A 19 36.64 -2.26 9.39
N ILE A 20 37.02 -3.52 9.55
CA ILE A 20 36.09 -4.66 9.48
C ILE A 20 35.07 -4.60 10.62
N ALA A 21 35.53 -4.33 11.85
CA ALA A 21 34.66 -4.18 13.01
C ALA A 21 33.66 -3.01 12.81
N ASP A 22 34.14 -1.86 12.33
CA ASP A 22 33.30 -0.69 12.03
C ASP A 22 32.31 -0.97 10.87
N GLN A 23 32.71 -1.73 9.85
CA GLN A 23 31.82 -2.10 8.76
C GLN A 23 30.69 -3.04 9.22
N SER A 24 30.98 -3.95 10.14
CA SER A 24 29.99 -4.87 10.73
C SER A 24 29.00 -4.16 11.68
N SER A 25 29.46 -3.14 12.41
CA SER A 25 28.59 -2.34 13.29
C SER A 25 27.66 -1.41 12.49
N LEU A 26 28.15 -0.84 11.39
CA LEU A 26 27.33 -0.04 10.48
C LEU A 26 26.24 -0.86 9.78
N SER A 27 26.56 -2.07 9.30
CA SER A 27 25.58 -2.93 8.62
C SER A 27 24.48 -3.40 9.58
N SER A 28 24.83 -3.81 10.79
CA SER A 28 23.84 -4.20 11.82
C SER A 28 22.95 -3.04 12.26
N THR A 29 23.50 -1.83 12.36
CA THR A 29 22.73 -0.62 12.69
C THR A 29 21.76 -0.26 11.55
N GLN A 30 22.21 -0.32 10.30
CA GLN A 30 21.35 -0.09 9.13
C GLN A 30 20.22 -1.11 9.03
N GLN A 31 20.49 -2.39 9.30
CA GLN A 31 19.46 -3.43 9.33
C GLN A 31 18.40 -3.17 10.41
N ARG A 32 18.84 -2.75 11.61
CA ARG A 32 17.91 -2.37 12.70
C ARG A 32 17.03 -1.20 12.30
N ILE A 33 17.60 -0.13 11.76
CA ILE A 33 16.84 1.04 11.30
C ILE A 33 15.82 0.65 10.21
N ALA A 34 16.23 -0.17 9.23
CA ALA A 34 15.35 -0.64 8.17
C ALA A 34 14.18 -1.48 8.74
N SER A 35 14.47 -2.39 9.68
CA SER A 35 13.44 -3.21 10.33
C SER A 35 12.45 -2.37 11.14
N MET A 36 12.92 -1.35 11.87
CA MET A 36 12.06 -0.42 12.61
C MET A 36 11.18 0.42 11.68
N GLN A 37 11.74 0.91 10.57
CA GLN A 37 10.95 1.64 9.57
C GLN A 37 9.88 0.76 8.92
N GLN A 38 10.20 -0.50 8.65
CA GLN A 38 9.23 -1.45 8.10
C GLN A 38 8.12 -1.75 9.10
N GLN A 39 8.45 -2.00 10.37
CA GLN A 39 7.47 -2.21 11.44
C GLN A 39 6.57 -0.98 11.63
N ALA A 40 7.14 0.23 11.65
CA ALA A 40 6.36 1.46 11.75
C ALA A 40 5.38 1.63 10.57
N ARG A 41 5.83 1.34 9.35
CA ARG A 41 4.96 1.36 8.16
C ARG A 41 3.86 0.31 8.22
N SER A 42 4.17 -0.90 8.67
CA SER A 42 3.18 -1.96 8.85
C SER A 42 2.12 -1.55 9.88
N GLY A 43 2.51 -1.01 11.03
CA GLY A 43 1.57 -0.56 12.06
C GLY A 43 0.65 0.57 11.59
N VAL A 44 1.15 1.52 10.79
CA VAL A 44 0.32 2.58 10.20
C VAL A 44 -0.69 2.00 9.21
N ASN A 45 -0.29 1.01 8.41
CA ASN A 45 -1.19 0.36 7.46
C ASN A 45 -2.26 -0.48 8.18
N GLU A 46 -1.89 -1.22 9.22
CA GLU A 46 -2.84 -2.00 10.04
C GLU A 46 -3.87 -1.09 10.71
N GLN A 47 -3.43 0.04 11.29
CA GLN A 47 -4.37 1.01 11.87
C GLN A 47 -5.32 1.59 10.82
N ARG A 48 -4.81 1.90 9.62
CA ARG A 48 -5.64 2.40 8.52
C ARG A 48 -6.66 1.35 8.07
N ILE A 49 -6.27 0.09 7.98
CA ILE A 49 -7.18 -1.02 7.64
C ILE A 49 -8.27 -1.13 8.71
N ALA A 50 -7.91 -1.16 9.99
CA ALA A 50 -8.88 -1.23 11.08
C ALA A 50 -9.88 -0.05 11.06
N ASN A 51 -9.40 1.16 10.77
CA ASN A 51 -10.28 2.33 10.64
C ASN A 51 -11.24 2.17 9.45
N LEU A 52 -10.75 1.73 8.29
CA LEU A 52 -11.59 1.50 7.10
C LEU A 52 -12.61 0.38 7.33
N GLU A 53 -12.25 -0.67 8.06
CA GLU A 53 -13.16 -1.76 8.43
C GLU A 53 -14.28 -1.25 9.34
N ASN A 54 -13.96 -0.39 10.32
CA ASN A 54 -14.95 0.24 11.18
C ASN A 54 -15.88 1.18 10.41
N GLU A 55 -15.33 2.05 9.57
CA GLU A 55 -16.11 2.95 8.72
C GLU A 55 -17.05 2.17 7.78
N LEU A 56 -16.57 1.05 7.22
CA LEU A 56 -17.38 0.17 6.38
C LEU A 56 -18.51 -0.48 7.18
N ALA A 57 -18.23 -0.98 8.38
CA ALA A 57 -19.25 -1.55 9.26
C ALA A 57 -20.34 -0.53 9.63
N GLU A 58 -19.95 0.70 9.96
CA GLU A 58 -20.88 1.80 10.23
C GLU A 58 -21.75 2.14 9.02
N MET A 59 -21.15 2.23 7.83
CA MET A 59 -21.89 2.46 6.58
C MET A 59 -22.88 1.32 6.29
N CYS A 60 -22.47 0.06 6.45
CA CYS A 60 -23.35 -1.09 6.25
C CYS A 60 -24.54 -1.04 7.20
N LEU A 61 -24.32 -0.73 8.48
CA LEU A 61 -25.39 -0.60 9.46
C LEU A 61 -26.37 0.52 9.09
N MET A 62 -25.85 1.69 8.69
CA MET A 62 -26.70 2.81 8.23
C MET A 62 -27.51 2.46 6.99
N VAL A 63 -26.90 1.79 6.00
CA VAL A 63 -27.59 1.38 4.78
C VAL A 63 -28.69 0.36 5.09
N GLU A 64 -28.42 -0.65 5.93
CA GLU A 64 -29.43 -1.63 6.31
C GLU A 64 -30.58 -0.98 7.08
N SER A 65 -30.27 -0.07 8.01
CA SER A 65 -31.29 0.68 8.75
C SER A 65 -32.17 1.52 7.81
N LEU A 66 -31.58 2.12 6.77
CA LEU A 66 -32.33 2.86 5.75
C LEU A 66 -33.23 1.93 4.92
N ILE A 67 -32.73 0.75 4.55
CA ILE A 67 -33.51 -0.25 3.81
C ILE A 67 -34.72 -0.70 4.64
N GLU A 68 -34.52 -1.03 5.92
CA GLU A 68 -35.60 -1.41 6.83
C GLU A 68 -36.67 -0.31 6.94
N VAL A 69 -36.27 0.95 7.12
CA VAL A 69 -37.22 2.07 7.19
C VAL A 69 -38.00 2.26 5.89
N LEU A 70 -37.39 2.02 4.73
CA LEU A 70 -38.07 2.11 3.43
C LEU A 70 -39.04 0.94 3.20
N GLU A 71 -38.66 -0.25 3.66
CA GLU A 71 -39.48 -1.46 3.61
C GLU A 71 -40.70 -1.34 4.55
N ASP A 72 -40.50 -0.87 5.79
CA ASP A 72 -41.56 -0.62 6.77
C ASP A 72 -42.60 0.39 6.27
N LYS A 73 -42.16 1.39 5.50
CA LYS A 73 -43.03 2.38 4.86
C LYS A 73 -43.66 1.90 3.56
N GLN A 74 -43.40 0.66 3.15
CA GLN A 74 -43.82 0.06 1.88
C GLN A 74 -43.45 0.91 0.66
N VAL A 75 -42.34 1.65 0.74
CA VAL A 75 -41.86 2.50 -0.37
C VAL A 75 -41.08 1.67 -1.39
N LEU A 76 -40.38 0.63 -0.92
CA LEU A 76 -39.52 -0.22 -1.73
C LEU A 76 -39.46 -1.61 -1.12
N SER A 77 -39.54 -2.64 -1.96
CA SER A 77 -39.25 -4.03 -1.56
C SER A 77 -37.78 -4.38 -1.75
N ARG A 78 -37.28 -5.36 -0.98
CA ARG A 78 -35.91 -5.89 -1.16
C ARG A 78 -35.66 -6.44 -2.57
N SER A 79 -36.67 -7.00 -3.22
CA SER A 79 -36.58 -7.45 -4.62
C SER A 79 -36.37 -6.30 -5.61
N GLU A 80 -37.09 -5.20 -5.44
CA GLU A 80 -36.93 -4.02 -6.30
C GLU A 80 -35.55 -3.37 -6.09
N LEU A 81 -35.08 -3.34 -4.84
CA LEU A 81 -33.73 -2.87 -4.53
C LEU A 81 -32.68 -3.72 -5.24
N ALA A 82 -32.77 -5.05 -5.15
CA ALA A 82 -31.82 -5.96 -5.79
C ALA A 82 -31.81 -5.80 -7.31
N GLN A 83 -32.97 -5.66 -7.93
CA GLN A 83 -33.07 -5.37 -9.37
C GLN A 83 -32.42 -4.01 -9.69
N LYS A 84 -32.62 -2.99 -8.86
CA LYS A 84 -32.03 -1.68 -9.07
C LYS A 84 -30.51 -1.67 -8.94
N VAL A 85 -29.97 -2.41 -7.97
CA VAL A 85 -28.53 -2.62 -7.81
C VAL A 85 -27.94 -3.24 -9.08
N HIS A 86 -28.57 -4.29 -9.61
CA HIS A 86 -28.12 -4.93 -10.85
C HIS A 86 -28.19 -3.97 -12.05
N GLU A 87 -29.26 -3.19 -12.18
CA GLU A 87 -29.38 -2.19 -13.25
C GLU A 87 -28.27 -1.13 -13.18
N VAL A 88 -27.91 -0.70 -11.98
CA VAL A 88 -26.86 0.30 -11.76
C VAL A 88 -25.48 -0.29 -12.09
N ASP A 89 -25.19 -1.50 -11.60
CA ASP A 89 -23.94 -2.21 -11.88
C ASP A 89 -23.74 -2.42 -13.40
N ALA A 90 -24.79 -2.80 -14.11
CA ALA A 90 -24.75 -2.99 -15.55
C ALA A 90 -24.50 -1.69 -16.35
N ARG A 91 -24.80 -0.50 -15.80
CA ARG A 91 -24.61 0.79 -16.52
C ARG A 91 -23.14 1.18 -16.65
N ASP A 92 -22.29 0.75 -15.72
CA ASP A 92 -20.85 1.07 -15.76
C ASP A 92 -20.08 0.18 -16.75
N GLY A 93 -20.76 -0.76 -17.42
CA GLY A 93 -20.22 -1.60 -18.48
C GLY A 93 -19.40 -2.79 -17.98
N VAL A 94 -19.30 -2.97 -16.66
CA VAL A 94 -18.64 -4.09 -15.98
C VAL A 94 -19.55 -4.55 -14.85
N ILE A 95 -20.00 -5.79 -14.89
CA ILE A 95 -20.78 -6.41 -13.81
C ILE A 95 -19.78 -7.01 -12.82
N ASP A 96 -19.30 -6.23 -11.86
CA ASP A 96 -18.38 -6.70 -10.80
C ASP A 96 -18.88 -6.40 -9.38
N GLY A 97 -20.09 -5.81 -9.26
CA GLY A 97 -20.67 -5.40 -7.99
C GLY A 97 -19.98 -4.17 -7.39
N LYS A 98 -19.26 -3.38 -8.20
CA LYS A 98 -18.54 -2.18 -7.76
C LYS A 98 -18.85 -1.01 -8.68
N ILE A 99 -18.92 0.17 -8.08
CA ILE A 99 -18.98 1.42 -8.85
C ILE A 99 -17.58 1.72 -9.37
N THR A 100 -17.33 1.40 -10.64
CA THR A 100 -16.04 1.65 -11.28
C THR A 100 -16.07 3.05 -11.91
N LYS A 101 -15.47 4.04 -11.24
CA LYS A 101 -15.17 5.33 -11.91
C LYS A 101 -14.22 5.06 -13.08
N GLN A 102 -14.64 5.39 -14.30
CA GLN A 102 -13.78 5.34 -15.48
C GLN A 102 -12.52 6.18 -15.23
N VAL A 103 -11.39 5.53 -14.98
CA VAL A 103 -10.08 6.19 -14.93
C VAL A 103 -9.74 6.57 -16.38
N PRO A 104 -9.53 7.85 -16.72
CA PRO A 104 -9.15 8.23 -18.07
C PRO A 104 -7.85 7.50 -18.43
N ALA A 105 -7.88 6.77 -19.53
CA ALA A 105 -6.77 5.93 -19.98
C ALA A 105 -5.45 6.72 -19.96
N ALA A 106 -4.46 6.21 -19.23
CA ALA A 106 -3.13 6.79 -19.18
C ALA A 106 -2.60 6.99 -20.62
N LYS A 107 -2.32 8.23 -21.00
CA LYS A 107 -1.74 8.57 -22.31
C LYS A 107 -0.46 7.75 -22.49
N LYS A 108 -0.44 6.88 -23.50
CA LYS A 108 0.75 6.05 -23.82
C LYS A 108 1.97 6.98 -23.97
N PRO A 109 3.13 6.64 -23.38
CA PRO A 109 4.32 7.47 -23.50
C PRO A 109 4.75 7.56 -24.96
N PHE A 110 5.02 8.79 -25.41
CA PHE A 110 5.47 9.11 -26.76
C PHE A 110 6.81 8.42 -27.04
N GLN A 111 6.84 7.48 -27.99
CA GLN A 111 8.08 6.85 -28.46
C GLN A 111 8.64 7.65 -29.64
N ALA A 112 9.67 8.45 -29.40
CA ALA A 112 10.43 9.09 -30.47
C ALA A 112 11.27 8.03 -31.20
N LYS A 113 10.93 7.74 -32.47
CA LYS A 113 11.76 6.89 -33.32
C LYS A 113 13.01 7.68 -33.74
N LEU A 114 14.16 7.38 -33.13
CA LEU A 114 15.46 7.78 -33.65
C LEU A 114 15.70 7.03 -34.97
N LYS A 115 15.75 7.76 -36.08
CA LYS A 115 16.22 7.24 -37.37
C LYS A 115 17.75 7.24 -37.33
N PHE A 116 18.34 6.07 -37.54
CA PHE A 116 19.76 5.89 -37.83
C PHE A 116 20.06 6.27 -39.28
#